data_AF-A0AA38M213-F1
#
_entry.id   AF-A0AA38M213-F1
#
_cell.length_a   1.000
_cell.length_b   1.000
_cell.length_c   1.000
_cell.angle_alpha   90.00
_cell.angle_beta   90.00
_cell.angle_gamma   90.00
#
_symmetry.space_group_name_H-M   'P 1'
#
loop_
_entity.id
_entity.type
_entity.pdbx_description
1 polymer ?
#
loop_
_entity_poly.entity_id
_entity_poly.type
_entity_poly.pdbx_seq_one_letter_code
_entity_poly.pdbx_strand_id
1 'polypeptide(L)'
;MEETSHKKLKPSESLESLTSLAEKLIPAKQIIENTDHEFPLDFDQLIEVMDNINQQPDPIEYLLDFTSNIEGVVFMLHEIYPALEYRNVKSRCLNIQRKLRKALSRQMEMLNTAERNTGKTQTTASLSQNSMSNK
;
A
#
# COMPACT_ATOMS: atom_id res chain seq x y z
N MET A 1 42.87 -33.68 22.78
CA MET A 1 43.08 -33.57 21.31
C MET A 1 42.37 -34.80 20.74
N GLU A 2 41.32 -34.72 19.95
CA GLU A 2 40.88 -33.72 18.98
C GLU A 2 39.36 -33.52 19.03
N GLU A 3 38.93 -32.29 18.74
CA GLU A 3 37.58 -31.95 18.31
C GLU A 3 37.33 -32.54 16.91
N THR A 4 36.16 -33.14 16.69
CA THR A 4 35.56 -33.16 15.36
C THR A 4 34.16 -32.56 15.45
N SER A 5 34.12 -31.23 15.31
CA SER A 5 32.89 -30.46 15.10
C SER A 5 32.31 -30.84 13.75
N HIS A 6 31.22 -31.61 13.76
CA HIS A 6 30.44 -31.92 12.56
C HIS A 6 29.76 -30.64 12.06
N LYS A 7 30.50 -29.87 11.26
CA LYS A 7 29.98 -28.71 10.54
C LYS A 7 28.92 -29.22 9.57
N LYS A 8 27.65 -29.12 9.96
CA LYS A 8 26.50 -29.36 9.09
C LYS A 8 26.63 -28.46 7.87
N LEU A 9 27.02 -29.03 6.74
CA LEU A 9 26.80 -28.43 5.43
C LEU A 9 25.29 -28.20 5.33
N LYS A 10 24.85 -26.94 5.32
CA LYS A 10 23.47 -26.59 4.93
C LYS A 10 23.35 -26.83 3.43
N PRO A 11 22.59 -27.82 2.95
CA PRO A 11 22.26 -27.90 1.54
C PRO A 11 20.93 -27.17 1.33
N SER A 12 20.96 -26.09 0.54
CA SER A 12 19.82 -25.43 -0.12
C SER A 12 20.03 -23.92 -0.10
N GLU A 13 21.05 -23.43 -0.82
CA GLU A 13 20.86 -22.15 -1.48
C GLU A 13 19.75 -22.37 -2.51
N SER A 14 18.55 -21.96 -2.08
CA SER A 14 17.28 -22.22 -2.74
C SER A 14 17.33 -21.71 -4.17
N LEU A 15 16.93 -22.55 -5.13
CA LEU A 15 16.75 -22.17 -6.53
C LEU A 15 15.87 -20.91 -6.69
N GLU A 16 14.99 -20.64 -5.70
CA GLU A 16 14.22 -19.39 -5.59
C GLU A 16 15.08 -18.12 -5.63
N SER A 17 16.35 -18.18 -5.23
CA SER A 17 17.25 -17.02 -5.21
C SER A 17 17.67 -16.56 -6.61
N LEU A 18 17.60 -17.44 -7.62
CA LEU A 18 18.12 -17.17 -8.96
C LEU A 18 17.06 -16.59 -9.90
N THR A 19 15.79 -16.88 -9.65
CA THR A 19 14.68 -16.39 -10.48
C THR A 19 14.37 -14.92 -10.15
N SER A 20 14.35 -14.08 -11.18
CA SER A 20 14.06 -12.65 -11.07
C SER A 20 12.63 -12.39 -10.62
N LEU A 21 12.35 -11.18 -10.09
CA LEU A 21 10.98 -10.82 -9.70
C LEU A 21 10.01 -10.86 -10.90
N ALA A 22 10.47 -10.38 -12.07
CA ALA A 22 9.68 -10.39 -13.30
C ALA A 22 9.26 -11.81 -13.69
N GLU A 23 10.18 -12.77 -13.66
CA GLU A 23 9.88 -14.18 -13.93
C GLU A 23 8.88 -14.75 -12.92
N LYS A 24 9.03 -14.42 -11.64
CA LYS A 24 8.09 -14.87 -10.58
C LYS A 24 6.69 -14.28 -10.71
N LEU A 25 6.54 -13.18 -11.46
CA LEU A 25 5.28 -12.49 -11.70
C LEU A 25 4.62 -12.86 -13.04
N ILE A 26 5.22 -13.74 -13.85
CA ILE A 26 4.60 -14.20 -15.11
C ILE A 26 3.15 -14.68 -14.94
N PRO A 27 2.78 -15.45 -13.90
CA PRO A 27 1.38 -15.83 -13.69
C PRO A 27 0.44 -14.62 -13.49
N ALA A 28 0.93 -13.55 -12.86
CA ALA A 28 0.18 -12.30 -12.70
C ALA A 28 0.03 -11.56 -14.03
N LYS A 29 1.04 -11.59 -14.91
CA LYS A 29 0.98 -11.01 -16.25
C LYS A 29 -0.23 -11.53 -17.03
N GLN A 30 -0.45 -12.85 -16.99
CA GLN A 30 -1.57 -13.49 -17.67
C GLN A 30 -2.93 -12.99 -17.17
N ILE A 31 -3.06 -12.70 -15.87
CA ILE A 31 -4.30 -12.12 -15.34
C ILE A 31 -4.49 -10.70 -15.86
N ILE A 32 -3.43 -9.89 -15.82
CA ILE A 32 -3.49 -8.48 -16.22
C ILE A 32 -3.84 -8.34 -17.71
N GLU A 33 -3.27 -9.19 -18.57
CA GLU A 33 -3.46 -9.12 -20.02
C GLU A 33 -4.77 -9.77 -20.51
N ASN A 34 -5.34 -10.72 -19.76
CA ASN A 34 -6.50 -11.50 -20.21
C ASN A 34 -7.81 -11.19 -19.48
N THR A 35 -7.81 -10.24 -18.54
CA THR A 35 -9.01 -9.84 -17.80
C THR A 35 -9.73 -8.69 -18.52
N ASP A 36 -11.07 -8.73 -18.56
CA ASP A 36 -11.90 -7.65 -19.13
C ASP A 36 -11.90 -6.36 -18.30
N HIS A 37 -11.39 -6.42 -17.06
CA HIS A 37 -11.19 -5.25 -16.20
C HIS A 37 -9.86 -4.56 -16.52
N GLU A 38 -9.94 -3.26 -16.76
CA GLU A 38 -8.78 -2.40 -16.91
C GLU A 38 -8.13 -2.16 -15.55
N PHE A 39 -7.00 -2.84 -15.30
CA PHE A 39 -6.20 -2.61 -14.11
C PHE A 39 -5.44 -1.27 -14.21
N PRO A 40 -5.21 -0.59 -13.08
CA PRO A 40 -4.59 0.73 -13.08
C PRO A 40 -3.09 0.72 -13.31
N LEU A 41 -2.45 -0.46 -13.31
CA LEU A 41 -1.04 -0.64 -13.59
C LEU A 41 -0.88 -1.70 -14.67
N ASP A 42 0.03 -1.46 -15.61
CA ASP A 42 0.52 -2.50 -16.51
C ASP A 42 1.49 -3.46 -15.78
N PHE A 43 1.98 -4.46 -16.51
CA PHE A 43 2.86 -5.47 -15.94
C PHE A 43 4.22 -4.92 -15.49
N ASP A 44 4.79 -3.98 -16.25
CA ASP A 44 6.11 -3.42 -15.96
C ASP A 44 6.03 -2.50 -14.74
N GLN A 45 4.98 -1.67 -14.68
CA GLN A 45 4.65 -0.84 -13.52
C GLN A 45 4.38 -1.70 -12.27
N LEU A 46 3.70 -2.85 -12.42
CA LEU A 46 3.50 -3.77 -11.30
C LEU A 46 4.84 -4.31 -10.76
N ILE A 47 5.77 -4.70 -11.64
CA ILE A 47 7.11 -5.16 -11.21
C ILE A 47 7.81 -4.06 -10.42
N GLU A 48 7.81 -2.83 -10.94
CA GLU A 48 8.46 -1.69 -10.31
C GLU A 48 7.85 -1.36 -8.94
N VAL A 49 6.51 -1.34 -8.85
CA VAL A 49 5.79 -1.17 -7.59
C VAL A 49 6.14 -2.29 -6.61
N MET A 50 6.12 -3.54 -7.07
CA MET A 50 6.43 -4.70 -6.23
C MET A 50 7.85 -4.65 -5.70
N ASP A 51 8.83 -4.10 -6.40
CA ASP A 51 10.22 -4.07 -5.93
C ASP A 51 10.53 -2.88 -5.01
N ASN A 52 9.94 -1.72 -5.30
CA ASN A 52 10.36 -0.47 -4.67
C ASN A 52 9.43 0.05 -3.57
N ILE A 53 8.11 -0.19 -3.64
CA ILE A 53 7.14 0.52 -2.78
C ILE A 53 7.33 0.31 -1.27
N ASN A 54 7.93 -0.83 -0.88
CA ASN A 54 8.20 -1.10 0.53
C ASN A 54 9.32 -0.20 1.09
N GLN A 55 10.24 0.23 0.22
CA GLN A 55 11.36 1.11 0.54
C GLN A 55 10.93 2.59 0.55
N GLN A 56 9.76 2.90 0.01
CA GLN A 56 9.26 4.27 -0.09
C GLN A 56 8.72 4.78 1.25
N PRO A 57 9.05 6.02 1.64
CA PRO A 57 8.57 6.65 2.88
C PRO A 57 7.06 6.88 2.82
N ASP A 58 6.56 7.38 1.68
CA ASP A 58 5.14 7.51 1.40
C ASP A 58 4.76 6.63 0.19
N PRO A 59 4.07 5.50 0.43
CA PRO A 59 3.67 4.58 -0.64
C PRO A 59 2.52 5.12 -1.50
N ILE A 60 1.73 6.07 -1.00
CA ILE A 60 0.63 6.67 -1.77
C ILE A 60 1.23 7.66 -2.74
N GLU A 61 2.07 8.58 -2.25
CA GLU A 61 2.77 9.54 -3.09
C GLU A 61 3.54 8.85 -4.22
N TYR A 62 4.27 7.78 -3.88
CA TYR A 62 4.97 6.96 -4.89
C TYR A 62 4.03 6.36 -5.95
N LEU A 63 2.84 5.89 -5.56
CA LEU A 63 1.90 5.32 -6.52
C LEU A 63 1.25 6.37 -7.43
N LEU A 64 1.15 7.62 -6.98
CA LEU A 64 0.57 8.71 -7.78
C LEU A 64 1.38 9.01 -9.04
N ASP A 65 2.66 8.64 -9.09
CA ASP A 65 3.50 8.72 -10.29
C ASP A 65 3.03 7.76 -11.40
N PHE A 66 2.35 6.67 -11.02
CA PHE A 66 1.85 5.65 -11.94
C PHE A 66 0.34 5.76 -12.16
N THR A 67 -0.42 6.00 -11.09
CA THR A 67 -1.89 6.00 -11.14
C THR A 67 -2.51 6.79 -9.98
N SER A 68 -3.62 7.47 -10.27
CA SER A 68 -4.47 8.09 -9.24
C SER A 68 -5.43 7.10 -8.59
N ASN A 69 -5.64 5.92 -9.19
CA ASN A 69 -6.59 4.92 -8.72
C ASN A 69 -5.95 3.92 -7.74
N ILE A 70 -5.64 4.39 -6.52
CA ILE A 70 -4.97 3.59 -5.49
C ILE A 70 -5.83 2.40 -5.04
N GLU A 71 -7.14 2.58 -4.94
CA GLU A 71 -8.05 1.47 -4.59
C GLU A 71 -8.03 0.37 -5.64
N GLY A 72 -7.96 0.76 -6.92
CA GLY A 72 -7.75 -0.17 -8.03
C GLY A 72 -6.45 -0.95 -7.92
N VAL A 73 -5.35 -0.34 -7.43
CA VAL A 73 -4.09 -1.05 -7.19
C VAL A 73 -4.25 -2.08 -6.08
N VAL A 74 -4.95 -1.73 -4.99
CA VAL A 74 -5.25 -2.69 -3.91
C VAL A 74 -6.11 -3.86 -4.41
N PHE A 75 -7.07 -3.58 -5.29
CA PHE A 75 -7.90 -4.59 -5.94
C PHE A 75 -7.08 -5.48 -6.88
N MET A 76 -6.27 -4.90 -7.76
CA MET A 76 -5.37 -5.62 -8.66
C MET A 76 -4.45 -6.58 -7.87
N LEU A 77 -3.84 -6.10 -6.78
CA LEU A 77 -3.00 -6.93 -5.92
C LEU A 77 -3.79 -8.10 -5.30
N HIS A 78 -5.07 -7.91 -5.00
CA HIS A 78 -5.95 -8.97 -4.49
C HIS A 78 -6.22 -10.02 -5.57
N GLU A 79 -6.52 -9.60 -6.80
CA GLU A 79 -6.82 -10.47 -7.94
C GLU A 79 -5.62 -11.32 -8.37
N ILE A 80 -4.41 -10.76 -8.39
CA ILE A 80 -3.22 -11.52 -8.80
C ILE A 80 -2.70 -12.46 -7.71
N TYR A 81 -3.01 -12.20 -6.43
CA TYR A 81 -2.45 -12.93 -5.29
C TYR A 81 -2.62 -14.46 -5.35
N PRO A 82 -3.79 -15.01 -5.74
CA PRO A 82 -3.99 -16.45 -5.86
C PRO A 82 -3.06 -17.13 -6.87
N ALA A 83 -2.69 -16.44 -7.95
CA ALA A 83 -1.84 -16.99 -9.01
C ALA A 83 -0.34 -16.94 -8.68
N LEU A 84 0.06 -16.20 -7.65
CA LEU A 84 1.47 -16.13 -7.24
C LEU A 84 1.92 -17.46 -6.63
N GLU A 85 3.00 -18.05 -7.12
CA GLU A 85 3.49 -19.33 -6.57
C GLU A 85 4.46 -19.13 -5.40
N TYR A 86 5.35 -18.16 -5.55
CA TYR A 86 6.47 -17.94 -4.65
C TYR A 86 6.06 -17.27 -3.33
N ARG A 87 6.43 -17.87 -2.21
CA ARG A 87 6.06 -17.41 -0.86
C ARG A 87 6.56 -15.99 -0.57
N ASN A 88 7.77 -15.67 -1.02
CA ASN A 88 8.35 -14.34 -0.83
C ASN A 88 7.57 -13.27 -1.60
N VAL A 89 7.13 -13.57 -2.84
CA VAL A 89 6.33 -12.66 -3.67
C VAL A 89 4.92 -12.50 -3.10
N LYS A 90 4.27 -13.58 -2.66
CA LYS A 90 3.00 -13.54 -1.94
C LYS A 90 3.07 -12.66 -0.69
N SER A 91 4.10 -12.84 0.11
CA SER A 91 4.33 -12.04 1.32
C SER A 91 4.52 -10.57 0.98
N ARG A 92 5.27 -10.28 -0.09
CA ARG A 92 5.47 -8.92 -0.57
C ARG A 92 4.16 -8.28 -1.02
N CYS A 93 3.37 -8.97 -1.84
CA CYS A 93 2.04 -8.52 -2.27
C CYS A 93 1.12 -8.18 -1.07
N LEU A 94 1.02 -9.07 -0.08
CA LEU A 94 0.22 -8.83 1.13
C LEU A 94 0.70 -7.62 1.93
N ASN A 95 2.01 -7.44 2.07
CA ASN A 95 2.57 -6.30 2.80
C ASN A 95 2.24 -4.98 2.10
N ILE A 96 2.32 -4.95 0.77
CA ILE A 96 1.94 -3.79 -0.03
C ILE A 96 0.46 -3.48 0.15
N GLN A 97 -0.42 -4.49 -0.02
CA GLN A 97 -1.87 -4.32 0.21
C GLN A 97 -2.17 -3.73 1.60
N ARG A 98 -1.53 -4.25 2.66
CA ARG A 98 -1.70 -3.73 4.03
C ARG A 98 -1.20 -2.30 4.16
N LYS A 99 -0.04 -1.97 3.58
CA LYS A 99 0.57 -0.64 3.63
C LYS A 99 -0.36 0.38 2.96
N LEU A 100 -0.90 0.07 1.79
CA LEU A 100 -1.83 0.90 1.05
C LEU A 100 -3.16 1.09 1.78
N ARG A 101 -3.79 0.01 2.25
CA ARG A 101 -5.04 0.11 3.03
C ARG A 101 -4.87 0.99 4.26
N LYS A 102 -3.76 0.83 4.99
CA LYS A 102 -3.46 1.66 6.17
C LYS A 102 -3.26 3.14 5.80
N ALA A 103 -2.60 3.42 4.68
CA ALA A 103 -2.38 4.79 4.23
C ALA A 103 -3.69 5.46 3.77
N LEU A 104 -4.55 4.74 3.05
CA LEU A 104 -5.90 5.20 2.68
C LEU A 104 -6.77 5.51 3.91
N SER A 105 -6.79 4.63 4.91
CA SER A 105 -7.55 4.89 6.15
C SER A 105 -7.07 6.16 6.87
N ARG A 106 -5.75 6.40 6.90
CA ARG A 106 -5.19 7.62 7.50
C ARG A 106 -5.58 8.89 6.75
N GLN A 107 -5.57 8.86 5.42
CA GLN A 107 -6.02 10.00 4.62
C GLN A 107 -7.49 10.32 4.89
N MET A 108 -8.35 9.29 4.98
CA MET A 108 -9.75 9.45 5.31
C MET A 108 -9.98 10.06 6.70
N GLU A 109 -9.19 9.65 7.71
CA GLU A 109 -9.23 10.24 9.06
C GLU A 109 -8.79 11.72 9.07
N MET A 110 -7.76 12.08 8.29
CA MET A 110 -7.30 13.46 8.17
C MET A 110 -8.35 14.36 7.52
N LEU A 111 -9.02 13.90 6.47
CA LEU A 111 -10.11 14.65 5.83
C LEU A 111 -11.28 14.89 6.79
N ASN A 112 -11.71 13.83 7.49
CA ASN A 112 -12.80 13.93 8.48
C ASN A 112 -12.49 14.87 9.67
N THR A 113 -11.22 15.01 10.04
CA THR A 113 -10.81 15.94 11.10
C THR A 113 -10.63 17.37 10.60
N ALA A 114 -10.20 17.55 9.35
CA ALA A 114 -10.13 18.86 8.70
C ALA A 114 -11.53 19.50 8.55
N GLU A 115 -12.53 18.73 8.10
CA GLU A 115 -13.91 19.21 7.93
C GLU A 115 -14.56 19.66 9.26
N ARG A 116 -14.19 19.05 10.39
CA ARG A 116 -14.69 19.44 11.72
C ARG A 116 -14.11 20.76 12.22
N ASN A 117 -12.92 21.14 11.74
CA ASN A 117 -12.24 22.37 12.16
C ASN A 117 -12.62 23.59 11.31
N THR A 118 -13.06 23.41 10.07
CA THR A 118 -13.54 24.50 9.20
C THR A 118 -14.93 25.01 9.57
N GLY A 119 -15.68 24.31 10.44
CA GLY A 119 -17.00 24.74 10.92
C GLY A 119 -17.03 25.70 12.13
N LYS A 120 -15.88 26.20 12.61
CA LYS A 120 -15.79 27.05 13.82
C LYS A 120 -15.25 28.47 13.60
N THR A 121 -15.59 29.12 12.49
CA THR A 121 -15.33 30.57 12.28
C THR A 121 -16.60 31.34 11.91
N GLN A 122 -17.51 31.43 12.87
CA GLN A 122 -18.62 32.39 13.04
C GLN A 122 -19.22 32.02 14.41
N THR A 123 -19.15 32.77 15.51
CA THR A 123 -19.40 34.20 15.72
C THR A 123 -18.78 34.60 17.07
N THR A 124 -17.78 35.48 17.07
CA THR A 124 -17.34 36.21 18.27
C THR A 124 -17.39 37.71 17.98
N ALA A 125 -18.58 38.29 18.15
CA ALA A 125 -18.87 39.72 18.29
C ALA A 125 -20.37 39.80 18.67
N SER A 126 -20.85 40.39 19.76
CA SER A 126 -20.26 41.29 20.74
C SER A 126 -21.04 41.19 22.05
N LEU A 127 -20.33 41.46 23.14
CA LEU A 127 -20.77 41.52 24.52
C LEU A 127 -21.45 42.88 24.83
N SER A 128 -22.47 42.85 25.69
CA SER A 128 -22.94 43.93 26.59
C SER A 128 -23.80 45.07 26.02
N GLN A 129 -25.04 45.23 26.51
CA GLN A 129 -25.33 46.14 27.65
C GLN A 129 -26.68 45.80 28.32
N ASN A 130 -26.61 45.63 29.65
CA ASN A 130 -27.71 45.72 30.60
C ASN A 130 -28.24 47.15 30.65
N SER A 131 -29.56 47.32 30.77
CA SER A 131 -30.12 48.35 31.66
C SER A 131 -31.61 48.11 31.90
N MET A 132 -31.94 47.92 33.18
CA MET A 132 -33.27 48.06 33.75
C MET A 132 -33.95 49.36 33.28
N SER A 133 -35.27 49.34 33.15
CA SER A 133 -36.08 50.50 33.52
C SER A 133 -37.48 50.06 33.94
N ASN A 134 -37.77 50.27 35.22
CA ASN A 134 -39.10 50.31 35.81
C ASN A 134 -39.97 51.35 35.11
N LYS A 135 -41.24 51.03 34.86
CA LYS A 135 -42.38 51.80 35.38
C LYS A 135 -43.67 51.00 35.23
#